data_AF-A0A061P443-F1
#
_entry.id   AF-A0A061P443-F1
#
_cell.length_a   1.000
_cell.length_b   1.000
_cell.length_c   1.000
_cell.angle_alpha   90.00
_cell.angle_beta   90.00
_cell.angle_gamma   90.00
#
_symmetry.space_group_name_H-M   'P 1'
#
loop_
_entity.id
_entity.type
_entity.pdbx_description
1 polymer ?
#
loop_
_entity_poly.entity_id
_entity_poly.type
_entity_poly.pdbx_seq_one_letter_code
_entity_poly.pdbx_strand_id
1 'polypeptide(L)'
;MGVAATGIMLMKIVDPKQETPAMKAFGYKQVFFEPMVGGGLVTAAAMPFIIQFGLMPSFIGVTVLMILFWILGVFYFGKQKSA
;
A
#
# COMPACT_ATOMS: atom_id res chain seq x y z
N MET A 1 12.55 -2.26 0.01
CA MET A 1 13.76 -3.09 -0.26
C MET A 1 14.03 -4.12 0.84
N GLY A 2 14.41 -3.74 2.07
CA GLY A 2 14.70 -4.71 3.14
C GLY A 2 13.46 -5.51 3.61
N VAL A 3 12.36 -4.81 3.91
CA VAL A 3 11.14 -5.44 4.44
C VAL A 3 10.45 -6.34 3.41
N ALA A 4 10.45 -5.97 2.13
CA ALA A 4 9.94 -6.81 1.04
C ALA A 4 10.78 -8.08 0.84
N ALA A 5 12.11 -7.98 0.88
CA ALA A 5 13.00 -9.13 0.78
C ALA A 5 12.79 -10.10 1.95
N THR A 6 12.65 -9.60 3.18
CA THR A 6 12.30 -10.42 4.34
C THR A 6 10.92 -11.06 4.18
N GLY A 7 9.92 -10.34 3.69
CA GLY A 7 8.60 -10.89 3.41
C GLY A 7 8.64 -12.07 2.41
N ILE A 8 9.37 -11.91 1.30
CA ILE A 8 9.57 -12.99 0.32
C ILE A 8 10.32 -14.18 0.95
N MET A 9 11.34 -13.92 1.77
CA MET A 9 12.06 -14.99 2.49
C MET A 9 11.12 -15.77 3.42
N LEU A 10 10.30 -15.09 4.22
CA LEU A 10 9.32 -15.73 5.10
C LEU A 10 8.29 -16.54 4.29
N MET A 11 7.83 -16.02 3.16
CA MET A 11 6.93 -16.77 2.28
C MET A 11 7.59 -18.00 1.67
N LYS A 12 8.89 -17.95 1.33
CA LYS A 12 9.62 -19.14 0.87
C LYS A 12 9.83 -20.17 1.97
N ILE A 13 9.84 -19.77 3.24
CA ILE A 13 9.90 -20.69 4.38
C ILE A 13 8.54 -21.40 4.58
N VAL A 14 7.44 -20.65 4.47
CA VAL A 14 6.08 -21.16 4.70
C VAL A 14 5.51 -21.91 3.50
N ASP A 15 5.79 -21.44 2.28
CA ASP A 15 5.34 -22.04 1.01
C ASP A 15 6.53 -22.17 0.02
N PRO A 16 7.45 -23.11 0.28
CA PRO A 16 8.65 -23.30 -0.55
C PRO A 16 8.31 -23.80 -1.96
N LYS A 17 7.20 -24.52 -2.13
CA LYS A 17 6.75 -25.08 -3.42
C LYS A 17 5.89 -24.10 -4.23
N GLN A 18 5.57 -22.92 -3.68
CA GLN A 18 4.70 -21.92 -4.30
C GLN A 18 3.34 -22.49 -4.71
N GLU A 19 2.79 -23.39 -3.90
CA GLU A 19 1.48 -24.00 -4.16
C GLU A 19 0.35 -22.99 -3.94
N THR A 20 0.59 -21.92 -3.17
CA THR A 20 -0.37 -20.85 -2.93
C THR A 20 -0.15 -19.64 -3.85
N PRO A 21 -1.21 -18.88 -4.17
CA PRO A 21 -1.07 -17.64 -4.94
C PRO A 21 -0.40 -16.50 -4.15
N ALA A 22 0.00 -16.72 -2.89
CA ALA A 22 0.50 -15.69 -1.99
C ALA A 22 1.75 -15.00 -2.52
N MET A 23 2.72 -15.75 -3.06
CA MET A 23 3.97 -15.19 -3.58
C MET A 23 3.74 -14.27 -4.79
N LYS A 24 2.85 -14.66 -5.70
CA LYS A 24 2.49 -13.84 -6.88
C LYS A 24 1.71 -12.60 -6.46
N ALA A 25 0.77 -12.74 -5.53
CA ALA A 25 -0.03 -11.64 -5.02
C ALA A 25 0.82 -10.59 -4.28
N PHE A 26 1.81 -11.04 -3.50
CA PHE A 26 2.72 -10.16 -2.77
C PHE A 26 3.66 -9.41 -3.73
N GLY A 27 4.38 -10.13 -4.60
CA GLY A 27 5.34 -9.52 -5.51
C GLY A 27 4.72 -8.49 -6.46
N TYR A 28 3.53 -8.79 -7.01
CA TYR A 28 2.89 -7.90 -7.98
C TYR A 28 2.37 -6.60 -7.33
N LYS A 29 1.75 -6.70 -6.14
CA LYS A 29 1.19 -5.51 -5.47
C LYS A 29 2.27 -4.69 -4.79
N GLN A 30 3.26 -5.33 -4.16
CA GLN A 30 4.25 -4.64 -3.34
C GLN A 30 5.25 -3.81 -4.16
N VAL A 31 5.63 -4.27 -5.36
CA VAL A 31 6.55 -3.55 -6.26
C VAL A 31 6.00 -2.18 -6.67
N PHE A 32 4.68 -2.06 -6.85
CA PHE A 32 4.03 -0.78 -7.15
C PHE A 32 3.69 0.02 -5.88
N PHE A 33 3.35 -0.65 -4.77
CA PHE A 33 2.96 0.02 -3.53
C PHE A 33 4.15 0.68 -2.81
N GLU A 34 5.32 0.03 -2.78
CA GLU A 34 6.50 0.53 -2.06
C GLU A 34 6.96 1.91 -2.61
N PRO A 35 7.15 2.12 -3.93
CA PRO A 35 7.56 3.41 -4.48
C PRO A 35 6.47 4.49 -4.41
N MET A 36 5.20 4.12 -4.29
CA MET A 36 4.12 5.09 -4.24
C MET A 36 3.89 5.59 -2.81
N VAL A 37 3.66 4.68 -1.86
CA VAL A 37 3.17 5.00 -0.52
C VAL A 37 4.02 4.46 0.63
N GLY A 38 4.90 3.48 0.38
CA GLY A 38 5.73 2.84 1.41
C GLY A 38 7.01 3.60 1.78
N GLY A 39 7.21 4.82 1.27
CA GLY A 39 8.44 5.61 1.45
C GLY A 39 8.90 6.35 0.20
N GLY A 40 8.28 6.12 -0.96
CA GLY A 40 8.60 6.82 -2.21
C GLY A 40 7.82 8.11 -2.41
N LEU A 41 7.13 8.28 -3.54
CA LEU A 41 6.61 9.57 -4.02
C LEU A 41 5.72 10.30 -3.01
N VAL A 42 4.71 9.63 -2.43
CA VAL A 42 3.76 10.28 -1.50
C VAL A 42 4.45 10.67 -0.20
N THR A 43 5.31 9.80 0.32
CA THR A 43 6.04 10.05 1.57
C THR A 43 7.11 11.13 1.39
N ALA A 44 7.84 11.12 0.27
CA ALA A 44 8.85 12.12 -0.06
C ALA A 44 8.23 13.49 -0.34
N ALA A 45 7.07 13.52 -1.02
CA ALA A 45 6.33 14.75 -1.28
C ALA A 45 5.67 15.34 -0.03
N ALA A 46 5.54 14.59 1.07
CA ALA A 46 4.88 15.09 2.28
C ALA A 46 5.58 16.33 2.87
N MET A 47 6.92 16.33 2.93
CA MET A 47 7.67 17.45 3.52
C MET A 47 7.52 18.76 2.70
N PRO A 48 7.73 18.77 1.37
CA PRO A 48 7.45 19.94 0.54
C PRO A 48 6.00 20.42 0.66
N PHE A 49 5.04 19.49 0.72
CA PHE A 49 3.62 19.83 0.80
C PHE A 49 3.27 20.52 2.12
N ILE A 50 3.84 20.04 3.23
CA ILE A 50 3.65 20.64 4.56
C ILE A 50 4.30 22.04 4.62
N ILE A 51 5.46 22.23 4.01
CA ILE A 51 6.15 23.53 3.98
C ILE A 51 5.35 24.57 3.18
N GLN A 52 4.75 24.17 2.05
CA GLN A 52 4.00 25.11 1.20
C GLN A 52 2.59 25.42 1.70
N PHE A 53 1.84 24.40 2.16
CA PHE A 53 0.43 24.54 2.51
C PHE A 53 0.16 24.56 4.01
N GLY A 54 1.19 24.34 4.84
CA GLY A 54 1.05 24.22 6.28
C GLY A 54 0.54 22.85 6.74
N LEU A 55 0.61 22.61 8.05
CA LEU A 55 0.29 21.31 8.64
C LEU A 55 -1.21 20.97 8.59
N MET A 56 -2.09 21.94 8.86
CA MET A 56 -3.53 21.67 8.93
C MET A 56 -4.15 21.35 7.57
N PRO A 57 -3.89 22.09 6.47
CA PRO A 57 -4.43 21.76 5.17
C PRO A 57 -3.91 20.43 4.60
N SER A 58 -2.61 20.14 4.80
CA SER A 58 -2.00 18.88 4.36
C SER A 58 -2.59 17.67 5.11
N PHE A 59 -2.78 17.78 6.42
CA PHE A 59 -3.40 16.72 7.24
C PHE A 59 -4.84 16.42 6.82
N ILE A 60 -5.65 17.46 6.62
CA ILE A 60 -7.05 17.30 6.17
C ILE A 60 -7.08 16.67 4.78
N GLY A 61 -6.22 17.13 3.85
CA GLY A 61 -6.14 16.59 2.49
C GLY A 61 -5.82 15.09 2.46
N VAL A 62 -4.79 14.65 3.20
CA VAL A 62 -4.42 13.23 3.27
C VAL A 62 -5.51 12.39 3.95
N THR A 63 -6.15 12.92 4.99
CA THR A 63 -7.24 12.23 5.70
C THR A 63 -8.45 12.00 4.79
N VAL A 64 -8.87 13.02 4.05
CA VAL A 64 -9.98 12.90 3.07
C VAL A 64 -9.63 11.88 1.99
N LEU A 65 -8.40 11.92 1.48
CA LEU A 65 -7.91 11.01 0.45
C LEU A 65 -7.85 9.56 0.94
N MET A 66 -7.46 9.33 2.20
CA MET A 66 -7.51 8.02 2.85
C MET A 66 -8.96 7.50 2.97
N ILE A 67 -9.88 8.34 3.45
CA ILE A 67 -11.30 7.98 3.60
C ILE A 67 -11.91 7.65 2.23
N LEU A 68 -11.60 8.43 1.20
CA LEU A 68 -12.04 8.17 -0.18
C LEU A 68 -11.58 6.81 -0.68
N PHE A 69 -10.28 6.50 -0.57
CA PHE A 69 -9.77 5.19 -0.99
C PHE A 69 -10.36 4.04 -0.17
N TRP A 70 -10.61 4.25 1.11
CA TRP A 70 -11.22 3.24 1.96
C TRP A 70 -12.67 2.97 1.56
N ILE A 71 -13.47 4.02 1.35
CA ILE A 71 -14.84 3.94 0.84
C ILE A 71 -14.86 3.25 -0.52
N LEU A 72 -14.03 3.68 -1.47
CA LEU A 72 -13.92 3.04 -2.79
C LEU A 72 -13.57 1.57 -2.69
N GLY A 73 -12.62 1.22 -1.82
CA GLY A 73 -12.24 -0.18 -1.57
C GLY A 73 -13.40 -1.01 -1.03
N VAL A 74 -14.14 -0.49 -0.04
CA VAL A 74 -15.30 -1.17 0.55
C VAL A 74 -16.44 -1.29 -0.44
N PHE A 75 -16.78 -0.25 -1.21
CA PHE A 75 -17.88 -0.31 -2.17
C PHE A 75 -17.57 -1.16 -3.41
N TYR A 76 -16.32 -1.15 -3.90
CA TYR A 76 -15.93 -1.90 -5.10
C TYR A 76 -15.62 -3.37 -4.80
N PHE A 77 -14.86 -3.66 -3.74
CA PHE A 77 -14.47 -5.03 -3.37
C PHE A 77 -15.40 -5.68 -2.34
N GLY A 78 -16.14 -4.91 -1.54
CA GLY A 78 -17.07 -5.45 -0.55
C GLY A 78 -18.26 -6.20 -1.15
N LYS A 79 -18.55 -5.99 -2.45
CA LYS A 79 -19.55 -6.76 -3.20
C LYS A 79 -19.06 -8.12 -3.71
N GLN A 80 -17.76 -8.44 -3.60
CA GLN A 80 -17.21 -9.74 -4.03
C GLN A 80 -17.29 -10.84 -2.95
N LYS A 81 -18.29 -10.79 -2.05
CA LYS A 81 -18.70 -11.94 -1.24
C LYS A 81 -19.93 -12.62 -1.85
N SER A 82 -19.71 -13.36 -2.93
CA SER A 82 -20.51 -14.52 -3.34
C SER A 82 -19.78 -15.26 -4.46
N ALA A 83 -18.92 -16.20 -4.06
CA ALA A 83 -18.58 -17.44 -4.75
C ALA A 83 -17.65 -18.24 -3.83
#